data_AF-A0AAV4TDB9-F1
#
_entry.id   AF-A0AAV4TDB9-F1
#
_cell.length_a   1.000
_cell.length_b   1.000
_cell.length_c   1.000
_cell.angle_alpha   90.00
_cell.angle_beta   90.00
_cell.angle_gamma   90.00
#
_symmetry.space_group_name_H-M   'P 1'
#
loop_
_entity.id
_entity.type
_entity.pdbx_description
1 polymer ?
#
loop_
_entity_poly.entity_id
_entity_poly.type
_entity_poly.pdbx_seq_one_letter_code
_entity_poly.pdbx_strand_id
1 'polypeptide(L)'
;MNRKTIVVVRPTELLMHVNRKENGEVQLEGCEGKFLQIVLEALRIQYEIVVSKDMLFGEPLPDGNFTGMIGMVQGVKLTWP
;
A
#
# COMPACT_ATOMS: atom_id res chain seq x y z
N MET A 1 7.81 -18.24 12.03
CA MET A 1 8.35 -17.17 11.17
C MET A 1 7.26 -16.10 11.05
N ASN A 2 7.35 -14.99 11.79
CA ASN A 2 6.35 -13.91 11.70
C ASN A 2 6.52 -13.18 10.37
N ARG A 3 5.68 -13.48 9.39
CA ARG A 3 5.63 -12.74 8.12
C ARG A 3 4.70 -11.53 8.30
N LYS A 4 5.26 -10.32 8.19
CA LYS A 4 4.49 -9.07 8.14
C LYS A 4 3.94 -8.90 6.72
N THR A 5 2.64 -8.63 6.60
CA THR A 5 1.99 -8.39 5.30
C THR A 5 2.27 -6.95 4.87
N ILE A 6 2.74 -6.74 3.64
CA ILE A 6 2.92 -5.40 3.09
C ILE A 6 1.64 -5.02 2.35
N VAL A 7 1.08 -3.88 2.71
CA VAL A 7 -0.12 -3.31 2.10
C VAL A 7 0.30 -2.03 1.41
N VAL A 8 0.29 -2.06 0.09
CA VAL A 8 0.67 -0.90 -0.73
C VAL A 8 -0.57 -0.08 -1.04
N VAL A 9 -0.51 1.22 -0.80
CA VAL A 9 -1.62 2.15 -1.02
C VAL A 9 -1.15 3.35 -1.83
N ARG A 10 -2.10 3.99 -2.53
CA ARG A 10 -1.88 5.27 -3.21
C ARG A 10 -2.83 6.32 -2.62
N PRO A 11 -2.32 7.30 -1.87
CA PRO A 11 -3.13 8.45 -1.47
C PRO A 11 -3.79 9.08 -2.68
N THR A 12 -5.10 9.18 -2.63
CA THR A 12 -5.92 9.70 -3.72
C THR A 12 -6.98 10.56 -3.07
N GLU A 13 -7.09 11.81 -3.52
CA GLU A 13 -8.05 12.76 -2.96
C GLU A 13 -9.46 12.12 -2.88
N LEU A 14 -10.13 12.30 -1.75
CA LEU A 14 -11.43 11.68 -1.37
C LEU A 14 -11.44 10.15 -1.16
N LEU A 15 -10.60 9.37 -1.84
CA LEU A 15 -10.65 7.90 -1.81
C LEU A 15 -9.76 7.27 -0.73
N MET A 16 -8.52 7.73 -0.62
CA MET A 16 -7.48 7.11 0.21
C MET A 16 -6.63 8.19 0.87
N HIS A 17 -6.68 8.26 2.20
CA HIS A 17 -5.83 9.12 3.02
C HIS A 17 -5.07 8.25 4.02
N VAL A 18 -3.80 8.56 4.23
CA VAL A 18 -2.92 7.84 5.15
C VAL A 18 -2.48 8.80 6.25
N ASN A 19 -3.04 8.67 7.45
CA ASN A 19 -2.68 9.47 8.60
C ASN A 19 -1.76 8.66 9.53
N ARG A 20 -0.55 9.15 9.77
CA ARG A 20 0.43 8.52 10.66
C ARG A 20 0.44 9.29 11.99
N LYS A 21 -0.02 8.64 13.05
CA LYS A 21 -0.02 9.20 14.40
C LYS A 21 1.39 9.17 14.99
N GLU A 22 1.65 10.03 15.98
CA GLU A 22 2.97 10.12 16.65
C GLU A 22 3.40 8.82 17.33
N ASN A 23 2.45 7.98 17.74
CA ASN A 23 2.69 6.66 18.33
C ASN A 23 3.06 5.57 17.29
N GLY A 24 3.15 5.93 16.00
CA GLY A 24 3.45 5.01 14.90
C GLY A 24 2.23 4.25 14.35
N GLU A 25 1.04 4.48 14.88
CA GLU A 25 -0.22 3.92 14.37
C GLU A 25 -0.58 4.58 13.03
N VAL A 26 -1.08 3.78 12.08
CA VAL A 26 -1.54 4.26 10.78
C VAL A 26 -3.05 4.14 10.73
N GLN A 27 -3.72 5.25 10.43
CA GLN A 27 -5.16 5.32 10.21
C GLN A 27 -5.44 5.60 8.74
N LEU A 28 -6.28 4.78 8.12
CA LEU A 28 -6.73 4.95 6.74
C LEU A 28 -8.10 5.64 6.70
N GLU A 29 -8.21 6.68 5.86
CA GLU A 29 -9.47 7.41 5.65
C GLU A 29 -9.80 7.54 4.16
N GLY A 30 -10.93 8.18 3.85
CA GLY A 30 -11.57 8.09 2.54
C GLY A 30 -12.39 6.80 2.40
N CYS A 31 -13.13 6.65 1.30
CA CYS A 31 -13.99 5.48 1.14
C CYS A 31 -13.21 4.16 0.99
N GLU A 32 -12.13 4.16 0.19
CA GLU A 32 -11.24 2.99 0.03
C GLU A 32 -10.45 2.74 1.32
N GLY A 33 -9.95 3.81 1.96
CA GLY A 33 -9.18 3.69 3.20
C GLY A 33 -10.01 3.08 4.34
N LYS A 34 -11.25 3.53 4.54
CA LYS A 34 -12.14 2.96 5.57
C LYS A 34 -12.49 1.50 5.29
N PHE A 35 -12.73 1.14 4.03
CA PHE A 35 -12.98 -0.25 3.66
C PHE A 35 -11.76 -1.12 3.97
N LEU A 36 -10.57 -0.70 3.54
CA LEU A 36 -9.33 -1.43 3.79
C LEU A 36 -9.01 -1.53 5.29
N GLN A 37 -9.25 -0.47 6.06
CA GLN A 37 -9.09 -0.46 7.52
C GLN A 37 -9.94 -1.58 8.16
N ILE A 38 -11.22 -1.67 7.81
CA ILE A 38 -12.14 -2.70 8.33
C ILE A 38 -11.64 -4.11 7.99
N VAL A 39 -11.17 -4.32 6.76
CA VAL A 39 -10.62 -5.61 6.33
C VAL A 39 -9.38 -5.98 7.15
N LEU A 40 -8.45 -5.05 7.34
CA LEU A 40 -7.21 -5.28 8.10
C LEU A 40 -7.48 -5.57 9.58
N GLU A 41 -8.43 -4.85 10.18
CA GLU A 41 -8.88 -5.09 11.56
C GLU A 41 -9.54 -6.46 11.71
N ALA A 42 -10.38 -6.88 10.75
CA ALA A 42 -11.04 -8.17 10.76
C ALA A 42 -10.04 -9.34 10.61
N LEU A 43 -9.00 -9.17 9.80
CA LEU A 43 -7.98 -10.19 9.57
C LEU A 43 -7.06 -10.42 10.78
N ARG A 44 -6.92 -9.43 11.69
CA ARG A 44 -6.06 -9.50 12.88
C ARG A 44 -4.61 -9.91 12.56
N ILE A 45 -4.09 -9.46 11.42
CA ILE A 45 -2.73 -9.75 10.96
C ILE A 45 -1.75 -8.62 11.31
N GLN A 46 -0.45 -8.94 11.34
CA GLN A 46 0.60 -7.93 11.36
C GLN A 46 0.82 -7.39 9.94
N TYR A 47 0.70 -6.08 9.75
CA TYR A 47 0.88 -5.45 8.44
C TYR A 47 1.72 -4.16 8.51
N GLU A 48 2.20 -3.72 7.35
CA GLU A 48 2.82 -2.42 7.12
C GLU A 48 2.11 -1.69 5.99
N ILE A 49 1.70 -0.44 6.23
CA ILE A 49 1.20 0.44 5.16
C ILE A 49 2.38 1.13 4.49
N VAL A 50 2.53 0.88 3.19
CA VAL A 50 3.54 1.52 2.34
C VAL A 50 2.82 2.34 1.27
N VAL A 51 3.21 3.60 1.11
CA VAL A 51 2.68 4.45 0.04
C VAL A 51 3.47 4.20 -1.24
N SER A 52 2.78 4.05 -2.37
CA SER A 52 3.42 3.93 -3.69
C SER A 52 4.33 5.13 -3.94
N LYS A 53 5.60 4.89 -4.24
CA LYS A 53 6.59 5.98 -4.40
C LYS A 53 6.29 6.89 -5.60
N ASP A 54 5.78 6.30 -6.67
CA ASP A 54 5.47 6.96 -7.94
C ASP A 54 4.02 7.46 -8.04
N MET A 55 3.19 7.17 -7.02
CA MET A 55 1.75 7.45 -7.02
C MET A 55 1.00 6.85 -8.22
N LEU A 56 1.47 5.74 -8.79
CA LEU A 56 0.83 5.05 -9.90
C LEU A 56 0.16 3.75 -9.44
N PHE A 57 -0.91 3.35 -10.14
CA PHE A 57 -1.48 2.00 -9.97
C PHE A 57 -0.51 0.96 -10.53
N GLY A 58 -0.06 1.18 -11.76
CA GLY A 58 0.95 0.37 -12.43
C GLY A 58 0.72 0.32 -13.94
N GLU A 59 1.81 0.44 -14.68
CA GLU A 59 1.89 0.32 -16.13
C GLU A 59 2.77 -0.89 -16.48
N PRO A 60 2.40 -1.68 -17.50
CA PRO A 60 3.22 -2.79 -17.95
C PRO A 60 4.51 -2.28 -18.57
N LEU A 61 5.62 -2.91 -18.21
CA LEU A 61 6.94 -2.69 -18.81
C LEU A 61 7.25 -3.77 -19.86
N PRO A 62 8.12 -3.49 -20.84
CA PRO A 62 8.47 -4.46 -21.88
C PRO A 62 9.12 -5.75 -21.36
N ASP A 63 9.68 -5.73 -20.15
CA ASP A 63 10.31 -6.88 -19.48
C ASP A 63 9.30 -7.77 -18.73
N GLY A 64 8.01 -7.44 -18.78
CA GLY A 64 6.93 -8.16 -18.11
C GLY A 64 6.68 -7.72 -16.65
N ASN A 65 7.49 -6.79 -16.12
CA ASN A 65 7.23 -6.17 -14.83
C ASN A 65 6.18 -5.06 -14.95
N PHE A 66 5.73 -4.54 -13.81
CA PHE A 66 4.86 -3.37 -13.74
C PHE A 66 5.49 -2.25 -12.91
N THR A 67 5.10 -1.01 -13.18
CA THR A 67 5.34 0.12 -12.28
C THR A 67 4.30 0.15 -11.15
N GLY A 68 4.34 1.17 -10.29
CA GLY A 68 3.28 1.45 -9.34
C GLY A 68 3.07 0.40 -8.27
N MET A 69 1.86 0.43 -7.70
CA MET A 69 1.41 -0.54 -6.70
C MET A 69 1.50 -1.99 -7.20
N ILE A 70 1.19 -2.25 -8.47
CA ILE A 70 1.27 -3.60 -9.06
C ILE A 70 2.71 -4.12 -9.02
N GLY A 71 3.68 -3.31 -9.46
CA GLY A 71 5.10 -3.68 -9.41
C GLY A 71 5.59 -3.98 -8.00
N MET A 72 5.13 -3.20 -7.02
CA MET A 72 5.46 -3.41 -5.61
C MET A 72 4.89 -4.73 -5.06
N VAL A 73 3.67 -5.10 -5.46
CA VAL A 73 3.05 -6.38 -5.07
C VAL A 73 3.72 -7.57 -5.77
N GLN A 74 4.16 -7.41 -7.02
CA GLN A 74 4.90 -8.45 -7.75
C GLN A 74 6.23 -8.83 -7.07
N GLY A 75 6.73 -8.01 -6.15
CA GLY A 75 8.00 -8.26 -5.47
C GLY A 75 9.21 -7.79 -6.27
N VAL A 76 8.99 -7.00 -7.32
CA VAL A 76 10.04 -6.18 -7.93
C VAL A 76 10.45 -5.19 -6.86
N LYS A 77 11.51 -5.53 -6.11
CA LYS A 77 12.17 -4.56 -5.24
C LYS A 77 12.47 -3.37 -6.14
N LEU A 78 11.93 -2.21 -5.80
CA LEU A 78 12.18 -0.95 -6.49
C LEU A 78 13.67 -0.59 -6.35
N THR A 79 14.55 -1.31 -7.04
CA THR A 79 15.87 -0.87 -7.44
C THR A 79 15.67 -0.12 -8.75
N TRP A 80 15.19 1.10 -8.62
CA TRP A 80 15.40 2.11 -9.63
C TRP A 80 16.56 3.00 -9.13
N PRO A 81 17.41 3.50 -10.05
CA PRO A 81 18.55 4.35 -9.70
C PRO A 81 18.15 5.63 -8.96
#